data_AF-A0A3D0DA25-F1
#
_entry.id   AF-A0A3D0DA25-F1
#
_cell.length_a   1.000
_cell.length_b   1.000
_cell.length_c   1.000
_cell.angle_alpha   90.00
_cell.angle_beta   90.00
_cell.angle_gamma   90.00
#
_symmetry.space_group_name_H-M   'P 1'
#
loop_
_entity.id
_entity.type
_entity.pdbx_description
1 polymer ?
#
loop_
_entity_poly.entity_id
_entity_poly.type
_entity_poly.pdbx_seq_one_letter_code
_entity_poly.pdbx_strand_id
1 'polypeptide(L)'
;MTGEQIIFGLIALVTLAFAAGMVTVNSVFHAALLMIGAFGGVAALFVTLNAGFLGVVQVLIYVGAIAVLVLFAVMLTPRVMAQQDTRPRYTPQWPLAAIIAVLLTGVLVIIGITVNWPVQAQFAPATADYAVELGKAFMGPYILPFEVASVVLLVALVGAIVIAREE
;
A
#
# COMPACT_ATOMS: atom_id res chain seq x y z
N MET A 1 2.69 19.98 -20.01
CA MET A 1 2.81 19.26 -18.74
C MET A 1 3.52 20.18 -17.76
N THR A 2 2.95 20.44 -16.58
CA THR A 2 3.67 21.19 -15.54
C THR A 2 4.80 20.32 -14.97
N GLY A 3 5.84 20.92 -14.38
CA GLY A 3 6.95 20.15 -13.79
C GLY A 3 6.49 19.14 -12.74
N GLU A 4 5.44 19.48 -12.00
CA GLU A 4 4.79 18.64 -11.00
C GLU A 4 4.13 17.38 -11.61
N GLN A 5 3.49 17.51 -12.78
CA GLN A 5 2.92 16.37 -13.51
C GLN A 5 3.99 15.38 -14.00
N ILE A 6 5.17 15.88 -14.39
CA ILE A 6 6.29 15.05 -14.82
C ILE A 6 6.85 14.27 -13.63
N ILE A 7 7.04 14.95 -12.48
CA ILE A 7 7.51 14.31 -11.24
C ILE A 7 6.51 13.24 -10.77
N PHE A 8 5.22 13.57 -10.75
CA PHE A 8 4.16 12.61 -10.42
C PHE A 8 4.20 11.39 -11.34
N GLY A 9 4.28 11.60 -12.67
CA GLY A 9 4.34 10.52 -13.64
C GLY A 9 5.56 9.61 -13.47
N LEU A 10 6.72 10.20 -13.19
CA LEU A 10 7.94 9.43 -12.93
C LEU A 10 7.83 8.59 -11.67
N ILE A 11 7.35 9.18 -10.56
CA ILE A 11 7.14 8.46 -9.30
C ILE A 11 6.13 7.33 -9.50
N ALA A 12 5.03 7.57 -10.23
CA ALA A 12 4.02 6.55 -10.52
C ALA A 12 4.61 5.38 -11.32
N LEU A 13 5.39 5.66 -12.37
CA LEU A 13 6.07 4.61 -13.15
C LEU A 13 7.05 3.80 -12.31
N VAL A 14 7.86 4.46 -11.48
CA VAL A 14 8.79 3.79 -10.56
C VAL A 14 8.03 2.92 -9.55
N THR A 15 6.93 3.42 -9.00
CA THR A 15 6.08 2.69 -8.05
C THR A 15 5.50 1.43 -8.70
N LEU A 16 5.01 1.55 -9.95
CA LEU A 16 4.52 0.40 -10.72
C LEU A 16 5.63 -0.60 -11.03
N ALA A 17 6.84 -0.14 -11.33
CA ALA A 17 7.99 -1.01 -11.55
C ALA A 17 8.34 -1.82 -10.28
N PHE A 18 8.32 -1.19 -9.11
CA PHE A 18 8.49 -1.89 -7.84
C PHE A 18 7.37 -2.89 -7.56
N ALA A 19 6.11 -2.51 -7.80
CA ALA A 19 4.97 -3.40 -7.62
C ALA A 19 5.01 -4.61 -8.57
N ALA A 20 5.35 -4.40 -9.85
CA ALA A 20 5.54 -5.46 -10.82
C ALA A 20 6.75 -6.35 -10.45
N GLY A 21 7.85 -5.75 -10.01
CA GLY A 21 9.01 -6.46 -9.49
C GLY A 21 8.65 -7.37 -8.31
N MET A 22 7.94 -6.84 -7.33
CA MET A 22 7.50 -7.56 -6.13
C MET A 22 6.78 -8.88 -6.46
N VAL A 23 5.89 -8.88 -7.45
CA VAL A 23 5.12 -10.08 -7.83
C VAL A 23 5.85 -11.00 -8.82
N THR A 24 6.90 -10.51 -9.48
CA THR A 24 7.62 -11.28 -10.50
C THR A 24 8.88 -11.95 -9.97
N VAL A 25 9.54 -11.42 -8.93
CA VAL A 25 10.75 -12.03 -8.38
C VAL A 25 10.45 -13.35 -7.65
N ASN A 26 11.35 -14.32 -7.79
CA ASN A 26 11.19 -15.65 -7.19
C ASN A 26 11.49 -15.65 -5.68
N SER A 27 12.36 -14.74 -5.24
CA SER A 27 12.78 -14.69 -3.84
C SER A 27 11.83 -13.83 -3.03
N VAL A 28 11.20 -14.44 -2.02
CA VAL A 28 10.23 -13.77 -1.13
C VAL A 28 10.89 -12.62 -0.36
N PHE A 29 12.18 -12.73 -0.06
CA PHE A 29 12.95 -11.65 0.55
C PHE A 29 13.10 -10.45 -0.40
N HIS A 30 13.47 -10.70 -1.66
CA HIS A 30 13.56 -9.64 -2.66
C HIS A 30 12.18 -9.03 -2.95
N ALA A 31 11.12 -9.84 -2.96
CA ALA A 31 9.75 -9.35 -3.08
C ALA A 31 9.40 -8.38 -1.95
N ALA A 32 9.74 -8.74 -0.70
CA ALA A 32 9.52 -7.87 0.45
C ALA A 32 10.35 -6.58 0.42
N LEU A 33 11.57 -6.60 -0.12
CA LEU A 33 12.35 -5.37 -0.37
C LEU A 33 11.72 -4.48 -1.45
N LEU A 34 11.25 -5.07 -2.55
CA LEU A 34 10.56 -4.33 -3.61
C LEU A 34 9.22 -3.77 -3.12
N MET A 35 8.57 -4.43 -2.17
CA MET A 35 7.38 -3.92 -1.48
C MET A 35 7.67 -2.62 -0.71
N ILE A 36 8.82 -2.52 -0.04
CA ILE A 36 9.24 -1.27 0.60
C ILE A 36 9.37 -0.15 -0.44
N GLY A 37 9.99 -0.44 -1.60
CA GLY A 37 10.09 0.51 -2.71
C GLY A 37 8.72 0.96 -3.22
N ALA A 38 7.77 0.03 -3.37
CA ALA A 38 6.40 0.34 -3.78
C ALA A 38 5.68 1.23 -2.75
N PHE A 39 5.76 0.92 -1.45
CA PHE A 39 5.14 1.74 -0.41
C PHE A 39 5.80 3.11 -0.27
N GLY A 40 7.12 3.20 -0.44
CA GLY A 40 7.83 4.48 -0.50
C GLY A 40 7.41 5.33 -1.70
N GLY A 41 7.21 4.69 -2.86
CA GLY A 41 6.66 5.34 -4.05
C GLY A 41 5.25 5.89 -3.82
N VAL A 42 4.36 5.11 -3.18
CA VAL A 42 3.02 5.57 -2.78
C VAL A 42 3.09 6.75 -1.80
N ALA A 43 4.01 6.73 -0.83
CA ALA A 43 4.22 7.86 0.07
C ALA A 43 4.63 9.13 -0.68
N ALA A 44 5.50 9.01 -1.68
CA ALA A 44 5.90 10.13 -2.54
C ALA A 44 4.74 10.64 -3.43
N LEU A 45 3.85 9.74 -3.88
CA LEU A 45 2.61 10.13 -4.55
C LEU A 45 1.68 10.93 -3.63
N PHE A 46 1.54 10.55 -2.35
CA PHE A 46 0.77 11.34 -1.40
C PHE A 46 1.34 12.75 -1.21
N VAL A 47 2.66 12.89 -1.13
CA VAL A 47 3.30 14.22 -1.02
C VAL A 47 3.03 15.06 -2.27
N THR A 48 3.15 14.50 -3.47
CA THR A 48 2.86 15.24 -4.72
C THR A 48 1.37 15.58 -4.89
N LEU A 49 0.47 14.91 -4.18
CA LEU A 49 -0.96 15.21 -4.12
C LEU A 49 -1.34 16.11 -2.93
N ASN A 50 -0.38 16.82 -2.32
CA ASN A 50 -0.58 17.68 -1.14
C ASN A 50 -1.09 16.94 0.12
N ALA A 51 -0.91 15.62 0.20
CA ALA A 51 -1.30 14.78 1.33
C ALA A 51 -0.08 14.41 2.20
N GLY A 52 0.69 15.40 2.65
CA GLY A 52 1.94 15.20 3.38
C GLY A 52 1.82 14.37 4.66
N PHE A 53 0.76 14.61 5.45
CA PHE A 53 0.48 13.81 6.66
C PHE A 53 0.28 12.32 6.33
N LEU A 54 -0.52 12.00 5.30
CA LEU A 54 -0.71 10.62 4.83
C LEU A 54 0.60 10.02 4.30
N GLY A 55 1.44 10.81 3.62
CA GLY A 55 2.77 10.39 3.18
C GLY A 55 3.66 9.94 4.35
N VAL A 56 3.70 10.71 5.44
CA VAL A 56 4.46 10.35 6.65
C VAL A 56 3.88 9.11 7.32
N VAL A 57 2.55 9.03 7.46
CA VAL A 57 1.87 7.85 8.01
C VAL A 57 2.14 6.60 7.16
N GLN A 58 2.18 6.74 5.83
CA GLN A 58 2.51 5.65 4.90
C GLN A 58 3.92 5.12 5.17
N VAL A 59 4.90 6.00 5.36
CA VAL A 59 6.26 5.59 5.70
C VAL A 59 6.32 4.95 7.09
N LEU A 60 5.69 5.55 8.10
CA LEU A 60 5.76 5.05 9.47
C LEU A 60 5.11 3.66 9.61
N ILE A 61 3.90 3.48 9.08
CA ILE A 61 3.12 2.25 9.27
C ILE A 61 3.51 1.20 8.23
N TYR A 62 3.46 1.52 6.93
CA TYR A 62 3.65 0.50 5.90
C TYR A 62 5.12 0.17 5.67
N VAL A 63 6.00 1.17 5.60
CA VAL A 63 7.44 0.93 5.44
C VAL A 63 8.08 0.55 6.78
N GLY A 64 7.79 1.30 7.85
CA GLY A 64 8.45 1.16 9.14
C GLY A 64 8.00 -0.04 9.98
N ALA A 65 6.71 -0.38 9.97
CA ALA A 65 6.17 -1.48 10.77
C ALA A 65 5.83 -2.72 9.93
N ILE A 66 4.91 -2.59 8.97
CA ILE A 66 4.34 -3.74 8.24
C ILE A 66 5.41 -4.41 7.38
N ALA A 67 6.13 -3.66 6.56
CA ALA A 67 7.14 -4.25 5.68
C ALA A 67 8.31 -4.86 6.47
N VAL A 68 8.71 -4.23 7.57
CA VAL A 68 9.72 -4.77 8.49
C VAL A 68 9.25 -6.07 9.14
N LEU A 69 7.99 -6.14 9.61
CA LEU A 69 7.41 -7.37 10.15
C LEU A 69 7.37 -8.49 9.10
N VAL A 70 6.98 -8.17 7.86
CA VAL A 70 6.99 -9.12 6.74
C VAL A 70 8.42 -9.62 6.47
N LEU A 71 9.41 -8.73 6.45
CA LEU A 71 10.81 -9.12 6.28
C LEU A 71 11.28 -10.05 7.40
N PHE A 72 11.00 -9.71 8.66
CA PHE A 72 11.33 -10.58 9.79
C PHE A 72 10.64 -11.95 9.69
N ALA A 73 9.35 -11.99 9.39
CA ALA A 73 8.60 -13.23 9.25
C ALA A 73 9.18 -14.11 8.12
N VAL A 74 9.54 -13.53 6.98
CA VAL A 74 10.15 -14.23 5.85
C VAL A 74 11.54 -14.75 6.23
N MET A 75 12.36 -13.95 6.89
CA MET A 75 13.70 -14.35 7.33
C MET A 75 13.68 -15.45 8.40
N LEU A 76 12.69 -15.43 9.30
CA LEU A 76 12.51 -16.44 10.35
C LEU A 76 11.84 -17.73 9.85
N THR A 77 11.49 -17.82 8.55
CA THR A 77 10.85 -19.01 7.97
C THR A 77 11.77 -19.70 6.94
N PRO A 78 12.73 -20.55 7.36
CA PRO A 78 13.70 -21.18 6.47
C PRO A 78 13.09 -21.99 5.32
N ARG A 79 11.93 -22.61 5.55
CA ARG A 79 11.21 -23.39 4.52
C ARG A 79 10.76 -22.54 3.33
N VAL A 80 10.41 -21.27 3.57
CA VAL A 80 10.02 -20.30 2.53
C VAL A 80 11.24 -19.88 1.71
N MET A 81 12.44 -19.93 2.28
CA MET A 81 13.69 -19.68 1.55
C MET A 81 14.15 -20.90 0.75
N ALA A 82 14.02 -22.12 1.30
CA ALA A 82 14.47 -23.36 0.66
C ALA A 82 13.60 -23.83 -0.52
N GLN A 83 12.31 -23.48 -0.57
CA GLN A 83 11.40 -23.87 -1.66
C GLN A 83 11.44 -22.93 -2.88
N GLN A 84 12.29 -21.91 -2.89
CA GLN A 84 12.33 -20.87 -3.93
C GLN A 84 12.82 -21.40 -5.29
N ASP A 85 13.72 -22.40 -5.30
CA ASP A 85 14.32 -22.92 -6.53
C ASP A 85 13.54 -24.09 -7.16
N THR A 86 12.61 -24.71 -6.41
CA THR A 86 11.91 -25.94 -6.85
C THR A 86 10.46 -25.72 -7.24
N ARG A 87 9.88 -24.54 -6.95
CA ARG A 87 8.49 -24.22 -7.32
C ARG A 87 8.42 -23.62 -8.72
N PRO A 88 7.53 -24.11 -9.60
CA PRO A 88 7.29 -23.45 -10.88
C PRO A 88 6.81 -22.01 -10.65
N ARG A 89 7.52 -21.05 -11.26
CA ARG A 89 7.29 -19.59 -11.12
C ARG A 89 5.86 -19.16 -11.44
N TYR A 90 5.21 -19.88 -12.35
CA TYR A 90 3.83 -19.62 -12.76
C TYR A 90 2.98 -20.84 -12.44
N THR A 91 1.91 -20.62 -11.68
CA THR A 91 0.82 -21.58 -11.58
C THR A 91 0.18 -21.74 -12.98
N PRO A 92 -0.32 -22.92 -13.37
CA PRO A 92 -0.99 -23.12 -14.66
C PRO A 92 -2.11 -22.13 -14.98
N GLN A 93 -2.68 -21.49 -13.94
CA GLN A 93 -3.71 -20.47 -14.03
C GLN A 93 -3.23 -19.05 -14.39
N TRP A 94 -1.93 -18.82 -14.60
CA TRP A 94 -1.40 -17.48 -14.92
C TRP A 94 -2.04 -16.80 -16.15
N PRO A 95 -2.43 -17.50 -17.24
CA PRO A 95 -3.06 -16.85 -18.38
C PRO A 95 -4.44 -16.32 -18.01
N LEU A 96 -5.20 -17.08 -17.21
CA LEU A 96 -6.50 -16.66 -16.71
C LEU A 96 -6.38 -15.45 -15.77
N ALA A 97 -5.38 -15.46 -14.88
CA ALA A 97 -5.11 -14.32 -14.01
C ALA A 97 -4.73 -13.06 -14.80
N ALA A 98 -3.94 -13.19 -15.87
CA ALA A 98 -3.59 -12.09 -16.75
C ALA A 98 -4.81 -11.52 -17.48
N ILE A 99 -5.70 -12.38 -18.01
CA ILE A 99 -6.95 -11.96 -18.64
C ILE A 99 -7.80 -11.16 -17.65
N ILE A 100 -7.97 -11.67 -16.43
CA ILE A 100 -8.76 -10.99 -15.39
C ILE A 100 -8.14 -9.63 -15.04
N ALA A 101 -6.81 -9.56 -14.87
CA ALA A 101 -6.12 -8.30 -14.56
C ALA A 101 -6.29 -7.26 -15.67
N VAL A 102 -6.18 -7.67 -16.94
CA VAL A 102 -6.37 -6.77 -18.09
C VAL A 102 -7.82 -6.29 -18.18
N LEU A 103 -8.80 -7.19 -18.00
CA LEU A 103 -10.22 -6.82 -18.01
C LEU A 103 -10.55 -5.84 -16.88
N LEU A 104 -10.11 -6.12 -15.66
CA LEU A 104 -10.31 -5.23 -14.52
C LEU A 104 -9.67 -3.86 -14.76
N THR A 105 -8.42 -3.84 -15.25
CA THR A 105 -7.72 -2.59 -15.58
C THR A 105 -8.47 -1.81 -16.67
N GLY A 106 -8.94 -2.50 -17.71
CA GLY A 106 -9.74 -1.89 -18.77
C GLY A 106 -11.03 -1.26 -18.25
N VAL A 107 -11.76 -1.96 -17.37
CA VAL A 107 -12.96 -1.43 -16.72
C VAL A 107 -12.63 -0.19 -15.88
N LEU A 108 -11.57 -0.23 -15.07
CA LEU A 108 -11.15 0.91 -14.24
C LEU A 108 -10.73 2.11 -15.10
N VAL A 109 -10.02 1.89 -16.22
CA VAL A 109 -9.64 2.94 -17.17
C VAL A 109 -10.89 3.55 -17.82
N ILE A 110 -11.83 2.72 -18.29
CA ILE A 110 -13.09 3.19 -18.88
C ILE A 110 -13.85 4.04 -17.87
N ILE A 111 -14.03 3.57 -16.63
CA ILE A 111 -14.70 4.34 -15.57
C ILE A 111 -13.96 5.66 -15.33
N GLY A 112 -12.63 5.60 -15.21
CA GLY A 112 -11.79 6.77 -14.95
C GLY A 112 -11.93 7.87 -16.00
N ILE A 113 -12.10 7.53 -17.28
CA ILE A 113 -12.19 8.51 -18.37
C ILE A 113 -13.62 8.89 -18.78
N THR A 114 -14.61 8.04 -18.50
CA THR A 114 -16.01 8.27 -18.92
C THR A 114 -16.87 8.90 -17.84
N VAL A 115 -16.59 8.64 -16.57
CA VAL A 115 -17.32 9.24 -15.46
C VAL A 115 -16.89 10.69 -15.32
N ASN A 116 -17.87 11.60 -15.23
CA ASN A 116 -17.60 13.00 -14.94
C ASN A 116 -17.33 13.16 -13.44
N TRP A 117 -16.05 13.34 -13.07
CA TRP A 117 -15.64 13.58 -11.70
C TRP A 117 -15.83 15.07 -11.37
N PRO A 118 -16.63 15.42 -10.34
CA PRO A 118 -16.76 16.79 -9.89
C PRO A 118 -15.47 17.24 -9.19
N VAL A 119 -14.48 17.66 -9.97
CA VAL A 119 -13.21 18.17 -9.44
C VAL A 119 -13.45 19.57 -8.89
N GLN A 120 -13.32 19.74 -7.58
CA GLN A 120 -13.27 21.06 -6.99
C GLN A 120 -11.91 21.69 -7.31
N ALA A 121 -11.91 22.77 -8.10
CA ALA A 121 -10.70 23.45 -8.56
C ALA A 121 -9.96 24.21 -7.45
N GLN A 122 -10.53 24.28 -6.24
CA GLN A 122 -9.93 24.91 -5.08
C GLN A 122 -9.49 23.81 -4.11
N PHE A 123 -8.22 23.41 -4.22
CA PHE A 123 -7.55 22.75 -3.11
C PHE A 123 -7.53 23.73 -1.94
N ALA A 124 -7.88 23.26 -0.73
CA ALA A 124 -7.65 24.04 0.47
C ALA A 124 -6.17 24.48 0.49
N PRO A 125 -5.86 25.70 0.95
CA PRO A 125 -4.51 26.23 0.91
C PRO A 125 -3.54 25.22 1.56
N ALA A 126 -2.33 25.08 0.99
CA ALA A 126 -1.30 24.16 1.47
C ALA A 126 -0.87 24.37 2.94
N THR A 127 -1.39 25.41 3.60
CA THR A 127 -1.24 25.72 5.02
C THR A 127 -2.31 25.09 5.92
N ALA A 128 -3.29 24.37 5.36
CA ALA A 128 -4.27 23.63 6.14
C ALA A 128 -3.56 22.50 6.92
N ASP A 129 -3.71 22.49 8.23
CA ASP A 129 -3.19 21.41 9.07
C ASP A 129 -4.14 20.22 9.00
N TYR A 130 -3.97 19.41 7.95
CA TYR A 130 -4.77 18.22 7.69
C TYR A 130 -4.74 17.21 8.85
N ALA A 131 -3.69 17.21 9.69
CA ALA A 131 -3.63 16.35 10.86
C ALA A 131 -4.63 16.80 11.94
N VAL A 132 -4.74 18.11 12.17
CA VAL A 132 -5.72 18.69 13.10
C VAL A 132 -7.15 18.49 12.60
N GLU A 133 -7.40 18.70 11.32
CA GLU A 133 -8.72 18.47 10.73
C GLU A 133 -9.14 17.00 10.82
N LEU A 134 -8.21 16.08 10.53
CA LEU A 134 -8.47 14.65 10.67
C LEU A 134 -8.73 14.26 12.14
N GLY A 135 -7.97 14.82 13.09
CA GLY A 135 -8.20 14.61 14.51
C GLY A 135 -9.58 15.08 14.98
N LYS A 136 -10.03 16.26 14.50
CA LYS A 136 -11.40 16.75 14.76
C LYS A 136 -12.44 15.82 14.13
N ALA A 137 -12.17 15.30 12.93
CA ALA A 137 -13.08 14.40 12.24
C ALA A 137 -13.23 13.06 13.01
N PHE A 138 -12.15 12.51 13.55
CA PHE A 138 -12.18 11.32 14.42
C PHE A 138 -12.92 11.55 15.74
N MET A 139 -12.88 12.76 16.29
CA MET A 139 -13.63 13.10 17.51
C MET A 139 -15.06 13.62 17.23
N GLY A 140 -15.45 13.72 15.96
CA GLY A 140 -16.77 14.19 15.55
C GLY A 140 -17.49 13.12 14.71
N PRO A 141 -17.64 13.33 13.38
CA PRO A 141 -18.42 12.44 12.53
C PRO A 141 -17.91 10.99 12.47
N TYR A 142 -16.62 10.75 12.72
CA TYR A 142 -15.99 9.42 12.61
C TYR A 142 -15.63 8.79 13.96
N ILE A 143 -16.28 9.20 15.05
CA ILE A 143 -16.03 8.65 16.40
C ILE A 143 -16.30 7.14 16.47
N LEU A 144 -17.41 6.68 15.88
CA LEU A 144 -17.76 5.25 15.88
C LEU A 144 -16.72 4.39 15.12
N PRO A 145 -16.35 4.71 13.86
CA PRO A 145 -15.24 4.01 13.18
C PRO A 145 -13.91 4.05 13.95
N PHE A 146 -13.61 5.16 14.63
CA PHE A 146 -12.40 5.30 15.43
C PHE A 146 -12.40 4.34 16.64
N GLU A 147 -13.51 4.26 17.37
CA GLU A 147 -13.67 3.31 18.48
C GLU A 147 -13.58 1.86 17.99
N VAL A 148 -14.27 1.52 16.89
CA VAL A 148 -14.21 0.17 16.30
C VAL A 148 -12.77 -0.18 15.90
N ALA A 149 -12.02 0.74 15.30
CA ALA A 149 -10.62 0.52 14.97
C ALA A 149 -9.77 0.23 16.22
N SER A 150 -10.02 0.92 17.35
CA SER A 150 -9.31 0.65 18.61
C SER A 150 -9.58 -0.75 19.16
N VAL A 151 -10.82 -1.24 19.06
CA VAL A 151 -11.20 -2.60 19.44
C VAL A 151 -10.55 -3.62 18.50
N VAL A 152 -10.52 -3.34 17.19
CA VAL A 152 -9.83 -4.20 16.21
C VAL A 152 -8.34 -4.32 16.55
N LEU A 153 -7.67 -3.23 16.92
CA LEU A 153 -6.26 -3.25 17.35
C LEU A 153 -6.06 -4.04 18.65
N LEU A 154 -6.97 -3.90 19.62
CA LEU A 154 -6.94 -4.68 20.86
C LEU A 154 -7.07 -6.18 20.56
N VAL A 155 -8.04 -6.55 19.73
CA VAL A 155 -8.28 -7.95 19.33
C VAL A 155 -7.08 -8.49 18.55
N ALA A 156 -6.51 -7.70 17.64
CA ALA A 156 -5.32 -8.10 16.88
C ALA A 156 -4.12 -8.35 17.80
N LEU A 157 -3.88 -7.51 18.81
CA LEU A 157 -2.81 -7.68 19.79
C LEU A 157 -3.01 -8.94 20.63
N VAL A 158 -4.20 -9.12 21.22
CA VAL A 158 -4.52 -10.30 22.02
C VAL A 158 -4.41 -11.57 21.18
N GLY A 159 -4.96 -11.56 19.97
CA GLY A 159 -4.91 -12.69 19.03
C GLY A 159 -3.47 -13.05 18.65
N ALA A 160 -2.62 -12.07 18.35
CA ALA A 160 -1.21 -12.29 18.05
C ALA A 160 -0.47 -12.93 19.22
N ILE A 161 -0.71 -12.45 20.46
CA ILE A 161 -0.08 -13.00 21.67
C ILE A 161 -0.52 -14.45 21.92
N VAL A 162 -1.82 -14.74 21.82
CA VAL A 162 -2.36 -16.09 22.06
C VAL A 162 -1.79 -17.09 21.04
N ILE A 163 -1.65 -16.70 19.77
CA ILE A 163 -1.09 -17.57 18.73
C ILE A 163 0.42 -17.77 18.90
N ALA A 164 1.15 -16.73 19.29
CA ALA A 164 2.61 -16.76 19.40
C ALA A 164 3.12 -17.39 20.71
N ARG A 165 2.25 -17.53 21.72
CA ARG A 165 2.60 -18.14 23.01
C ARG A 165 2.79 -19.64 22.83
N GLU A 166 4.05 -20.10 22.93
CA GLU A 166 4.36 -21.51 23.21
C GLU A 166 3.90 -21.82 24.65
N GLU A 167 3.31 -23.01 24.86
CA GLU A 167 2.69 -23.40 26.14
C GLU A 167 3.59 -23.18 27.37
#